data_AF-A0A5K1CX85-F1
#
_entry.id   AF-A0A5K1CX85-F1
#
_cell.length_a   1.000
_cell.length_b   1.000
_cell.length_c   1.000
_cell.angle_alpha   90.00
_cell.angle_beta   90.00
_cell.angle_gamma   90.00
#
_symmetry.space_group_name_H-M   'P 1'
#
loop_
_entity.id
_entity.type
_entity.pdbx_description
1 polymer ?
#
loop_
_entity_poly.entity_id
_entity_poly.type
_entity_poly.pdbx_seq_one_letter_code
_entity_poly.pdbx_strand_id
1 'polypeptide(L)'
;ISSASNCTDYQSRRLGIRYRPSPPEQSLPPHAKKGKSNVTSTQFVHTLNATACAVPRMMICLLENFQQEDGSVVIPQALRPFIGGLNAISPRPR
;
A
#
# COMPACT_ATOMS: atom_id res chain seq x y z
N ILE A 1 -7.83 -8.27 -8.32
CA ILE A 1 -7.65 -6.80 -8.51
C ILE A 1 -6.33 -6.30 -7.95
N SER A 2 -6.01 -6.58 -6.68
CA SER A 2 -4.81 -6.10 -6.01
C SER A 2 -3.70 -7.16 -5.94
N SER A 3 -2.47 -6.71 -5.67
CA SER A 3 -1.34 -7.52 -5.20
C SER A 3 -0.81 -6.87 -3.92
N ALA A 4 -0.46 -7.66 -2.93
CA ALA A 4 0.15 -7.21 -1.69
C ALA A 4 1.33 -8.12 -1.32
N SER A 5 2.45 -7.55 -0.91
CA SER A 5 3.67 -8.31 -0.64
C SER A 5 4.49 -7.70 0.49
N ASN A 6 5.02 -8.59 1.33
CA ASN A 6 6.11 -8.28 2.25
C ASN A 6 7.43 -8.65 1.56
N CYS A 7 8.25 -7.65 1.25
CA CYS A 7 9.53 -7.85 0.57
C CYS A 7 10.69 -8.04 1.54
N THR A 8 10.41 -8.17 2.85
CA THR A 8 11.40 -8.18 3.93
C THR A 8 12.48 -7.14 3.65
N ASP A 9 13.76 -7.49 3.76
CA ASP A 9 14.86 -6.59 3.48
C ASP A 9 15.36 -6.63 2.02
N TYR A 10 14.69 -7.34 1.10
CA TYR A 10 15.19 -7.54 -0.26
C TYR A 10 15.39 -6.23 -1.03
N GLN A 11 14.39 -5.35 -1.00
CA GLN A 11 14.44 -4.04 -1.65
C GLN A 11 15.37 -3.08 -0.88
N SER A 12 15.31 -3.09 0.45
CA SER A 12 16.08 -2.17 1.29
C SER A 12 17.59 -2.46 1.25
N ARG A 13 18.01 -3.73 1.10
CA ARG A 13 19.41 -4.10 0.84
C ARG A 13 19.94 -3.51 -0.46
N ARG A 14 19.13 -3.50 -1.52
CA ARG A 14 19.51 -2.98 -2.85
C ARG A 14 19.53 -1.45 -2.91
N LEU A 15 18.65 -0.81 -2.14
CA LEU A 15 18.52 0.65 -2.09
C LEU A 15 19.30 1.30 -0.94
N GLY A 16 19.93 0.52 -0.08
CA GLY A 16 20.67 1.03 1.08
C GLY A 16 19.81 1.61 2.19
N ILE A 17 18.53 1.23 2.29
CA ILE A 17 17.58 1.80 3.26
C ILE A 17 17.74 1.10 4.62
N ARG A 18 18.16 1.85 5.64
CA ARG A 18 18.47 1.32 6.98
C ARG A 18 17.78 2.13 8.07
N TYR A 19 17.50 1.49 9.19
CA TYR A 19 17.05 2.14 10.42
C TYR A 19 18.07 1.89 11.54
N ARG A 20 18.09 2.77 12.54
CA ARG A 20 18.88 2.56 13.75
C ARG A 20 17.92 2.10 14.86
N PRO A 21 18.07 0.88 15.40
CA PRO A 21 17.28 0.46 16.54
C PRO A 21 17.60 1.34 17.76
N SER A 22 16.58 1.65 18.56
CA SER A 22 16.76 2.32 19.84
C SER A 22 17.72 1.50 20.73
N PRO A 23 18.53 2.15 21.59
CA PRO A 23 19.36 1.43 22.54
C PRO A 23 18.47 0.47 23.35
N PRO A 24 18.92 -0.77 23.62
CA PRO A 24 18.16 -1.67 24.46
C PRO A 24 17.90 -1.00 25.81
N GLU A 25 16.63 -0.90 26.19
CA GLU A 25 16.21 -0.45 27.51
C GLU A 25 16.71 -1.50 28.52
N GLN A 26 17.78 -1.15 29.23
CA GLN A 26 18.39 -1.88 30.36
C GLN A 26 18.37 -3.41 30.30
N SER A 27 19.39 -4.01 29.68
CA SER A 27 19.89 -5.33 30.07
C SER A 27 21.36 -5.49 29.65
N LEU A 28 22.23 -4.72 30.28
CA LEU A 28 23.67 -5.01 30.25
C LEU A 28 23.98 -6.01 31.39
N PRO A 29 24.51 -7.21 31.12
CA PRO A 29 25.19 -7.98 32.17
C PRO A 29 26.47 -7.24 32.61
N PRO A 30 26.92 -7.39 33.86
CA PRO A 30 27.93 -6.53 34.50
C PRO A 30 29.37 -6.62 33.94
N HIS A 31 29.60 -7.30 32.81
CA HIS A 31 30.94 -7.57 32.27
C HIS A 31 31.10 -7.38 30.74
N ALA A 32 30.46 -6.38 30.14
CA ALA A 32 30.76 -5.99 28.75
C ALA A 32 32.00 -5.06 28.69
N LYS A 33 33.10 -5.56 28.09
CA LYS A 33 34.37 -4.83 27.90
C LYS A 33 34.17 -3.52 27.12
N LYS A 34 34.69 -2.41 27.68
CA LYS A 34 34.87 -1.11 27.00
C LYS A 34 35.83 -1.26 25.82
N GLY A 35 35.32 -1.44 24.61
CA GLY A 35 36.12 -1.47 23.39
C GLY A 35 35.32 -0.99 22.18
N LYS A 36 35.68 0.19 21.66
CA LYS A 36 35.27 0.83 20.37
C LYS A 36 33.80 0.70 19.95
N SER A 37 33.10 1.84 20.04
CA SER A 37 31.81 2.17 19.40
C SER A 37 30.57 1.50 19.99
N ASN A 38 30.02 2.11 21.04
CA ASN A 38 28.68 1.83 21.59
C ASN A 38 27.54 2.31 20.64
N VAL A 39 27.76 2.28 19.32
CA VAL A 39 26.78 2.67 18.31
C VAL A 39 26.06 1.41 17.88
N THR A 40 24.77 1.30 18.21
CA THR A 40 23.89 0.26 17.70
C THR A 40 24.01 0.21 16.17
N SER A 41 24.41 -0.94 15.63
CA SER A 41 24.59 -1.11 14.18
C SER A 41 23.23 -0.93 13.48
N THR A 42 23.23 -0.15 12.40
CA THR A 42 22.01 0.10 11.62
C THR A 42 21.55 -1.19 10.94
N GLN A 43 20.25 -1.49 11.00
CA GLN A 43 19.63 -2.68 10.40
C GLN A 43 18.88 -2.31 9.11
N PHE A 44 18.73 -3.26 8.18
CA PHE A 44 17.91 -3.03 6.98
C PHE A 44 16.42 -3.04 7.36
N VAL A 45 15.64 -2.13 6.77
CA VAL A 45 14.19 -2.08 7.01
C VAL A 45 13.48 -3.18 6.25
N HIS A 46 12.32 -3.61 6.74
CA HIS A 46 11.38 -4.36 5.90
C HIS A 46 10.56 -3.41 5.04
N THR A 47 10.34 -3.76 3.77
CA THR A 47 9.46 -3.00 2.87
C THR A 47 8.20 -3.80 2.53
N LEU A 48 7.07 -3.10 2.44
CA LEU A 48 5.78 -3.66 2.05
C LEU A 48 5.23 -2.85 0.88
N ASN A 49 4.46 -3.50 0.03
CA ASN A 49 3.69 -2.84 -1.02
C ASN A 49 2.31 -3.49 -1.16
N ALA A 50 1.32 -2.70 -1.53
CA ALA A 50 -0.02 -3.18 -1.83
C ALA A 50 -0.72 -2.24 -2.82
N THR A 51 -1.40 -2.80 -3.83
CA THR A 51 -2.21 -2.00 -4.75
C THR A 51 -3.53 -1.62 -4.09
N ALA A 52 -3.73 -0.34 -3.76
CA ALA A 52 -5.01 0.12 -3.21
C ALA A 52 -6.14 0.08 -4.25
N CYS A 53 -5.88 0.61 -5.46
CA CYS A 53 -6.84 0.63 -6.55
C CYS A 53 -6.13 0.53 -7.90
N ALA A 54 -6.30 -0.60 -8.59
CA ALA A 54 -5.86 -0.75 -9.98
C ALA A 54 -6.92 -0.13 -10.90
N VAL A 55 -6.88 1.19 -11.09
CA VAL A 55 -7.96 1.99 -11.72
C VAL A 55 -8.52 1.36 -13.00
N PRO A 56 -7.71 0.95 -14.01
CA PRO A 56 -8.27 0.37 -15.23
C PRO A 56 -9.06 -0.93 -14.99
N ARG A 57 -8.56 -1.81 -14.11
CA ARG A 57 -9.24 -3.06 -13.77
C ARG A 57 -10.50 -2.82 -12.94
N MET A 58 -10.47 -1.80 -12.08
CA MET A 58 -11.64 -1.38 -11.32
C MET A 58 -12.73 -0.82 -12.22
N MET A 59 -12.39 -0.02 -13.24
CA MET A 59 -13.37 0.49 -14.21
C MET A 59 -14.10 -0.65 -14.92
N ILE A 60 -13.38 -1.67 -15.41
CA ILE A 60 -14.01 -2.84 -16.05
C ILE A 60 -14.97 -3.54 -15.08
N CYS A 61 -14.53 -3.83 -13.85
CA CYS A 61 -15.36 -4.45 -12.82
C CYS A 61 -16.64 -3.63 -12.53
N LEU A 62 -16.52 -2.30 -12.44
CA LEU A 62 -17.66 -1.41 -12.22
C LEU A 62 -18.63 -1.42 -13.40
N LEU A 63 -18.13 -1.38 -14.63
CA LEU A 63 -18.96 -1.43 -15.83
C LEU A 63 -19.73 -2.76 -15.90
N GLU A 64 -19.06 -3.89 -15.73
CA GLU A 64 -19.68 -5.22 -15.82
C GLU A 64 -20.70 -5.50 -14.72
N ASN A 65 -20.42 -5.09 -13.47
CA ASN A 65 -21.28 -5.43 -12.33
C ASN A 65 -22.45 -4.46 -12.12
N PHE A 66 -22.38 -3.25 -12.70
CA PHE A 66 -23.42 -2.23 -12.52
C PHE A 66 -24.12 -1.84 -13.82
N GLN A 67 -23.85 -2.53 -14.92
CA GLN A 67 -24.57 -2.38 -16.18
C GLN A 67 -26.07 -2.73 -16.01
N GLN A 68 -26.92 -1.94 -16.65
CA GLN A 68 -28.36 -2.13 -16.75
C GLN A 68 -28.74 -2.63 -18.15
N GLU A 69 -29.98 -3.12 -18.32
CA GLU A 69 -30.49 -3.64 -19.59
C GLU A 69 -30.48 -2.61 -20.73
N ASP A 70 -30.68 -1.33 -20.41
CA ASP A 70 -30.62 -0.20 -21.36
C ASP A 70 -29.18 0.22 -21.72
N GLY A 71 -28.17 -0.46 -21.17
CA GLY A 71 -26.75 -0.16 -21.37
C GLY A 71 -26.22 0.98 -20.50
N SER A 72 -27.04 1.58 -19.63
CA SER A 72 -26.54 2.49 -18.59
C SER A 72 -25.77 1.74 -17.50
N VAL A 73 -24.92 2.44 -16.77
CA VAL A 73 -24.15 1.90 -15.65
C VAL A 73 -24.48 2.69 -14.40
N VAL A 74 -25.05 2.02 -13.40
CA VAL A 74 -25.34 2.63 -12.10
C VAL A 74 -24.03 2.89 -11.35
N ILE A 75 -23.89 4.09 -10.80
CA ILE A 75 -22.68 4.45 -10.07
C ILE A 75 -22.87 4.00 -8.60
N PRO A 76 -21.92 3.22 -8.05
CA PRO A 76 -21.93 2.84 -6.64
C PRO A 76 -22.05 4.07 -5.73
N GLN A 77 -22.88 3.98 -4.69
CA GLN A 77 -23.19 5.10 -3.80
C GLN A 77 -21.93 5.76 -3.21
N ALA A 78 -20.91 4.97 -2.87
CA ALA A 78 -19.64 5.45 -2.34
C ALA A 78 -18.84 6.34 -3.31
N LEU A 79 -19.05 6.21 -4.62
CA LEU A 79 -18.33 6.98 -5.63
C LEU A 79 -19.01 8.29 -6.01
N ARG A 80 -20.33 8.41 -5.79
CA ARG A 80 -21.15 9.56 -6.23
C ARG A 80 -20.65 10.93 -5.75
N PRO A 81 -20.14 11.09 -4.51
CA PRO A 81 -19.59 12.37 -4.06
C PRO A 81 -18.39 12.85 -4.88
N PHE A 82 -17.64 11.91 -5.49
CA PHE A 82 -16.40 12.20 -6.22
C PHE A 82 -16.63 12.52 -7.71
N ILE A 83 -17.86 12.40 -8.19
CA ILE A 83 -18.21 12.57 -9.61
C ILE A 83 -19.38 13.54 -9.81
N GLY A 84 -19.52 14.53 -8.92
CA GLY A 84 -20.53 15.58 -9.03
C GLY A 84 -21.96 15.12 -8.70
N GLY A 85 -22.13 14.05 -7.90
CA GLY A 85 -23.45 13.57 -7.49
C GLY A 85 -24.19 12.75 -8.55
N LEU A 86 -23.53 12.40 -9.67
CA LEU A 86 -24.10 11.52 -10.68
C LEU A 86 -24.46 10.15 -10.09
N ASN A 87 -25.63 9.63 -10.47
CA ASN A 87 -26.12 8.33 -10.02
C ASN A 87 -25.95 7.23 -11.09
N ALA A 88 -25.78 7.59 -12.37
CA ALA A 88 -25.60 6.67 -13.48
C ALA A 88 -24.85 7.33 -14.65
N ILE A 89 -24.27 6.51 -15.53
CA ILE A 89 -23.66 6.91 -16.81
C ILE A 89 -24.45 6.23 -17.93
N SER A 90 -24.82 6.97 -18.98
CA SER A 90 -25.62 6.43 -20.09
C SER A 90 -24.86 6.46 -21.42
N PRO A 91 -25.11 5.49 -22.33
CA PRO A 91 -24.59 5.54 -23.69
C PRO A 91 -25.05 6.80 -24.42
N ARG A 92 -24.26 7.28 -25.38
CA ARG A 92 -24.71 8.37 -26.25
C ARG A 92 -25.91 7.88 -27.10
N PRO A 93 -26.96 8.70 -27.26
CA PRO A 93 -28.01 8.41 -28.22
C PRO A 93 -27.39 8.27 -29.61
N ARG A 94 -27.88 7.28 -30.37
CA ARG A 94 -27.53 7.13 -31.79
C ARG A 94 -28.30 8.11 -32.65
#